data_AF-A0A1B6IET2-F1
#
_entry.id   AF-A0A1B6IET2-F1
#
_cell.length_a   1.000
_cell.length_b   1.000
_cell.length_c   1.000
_cell.angle_alpha   90.00
_cell.angle_beta   90.00
_cell.angle_gamma   90.00
#
_symmetry.space_group_name_H-M   'P 1'
#
loop_
_entity.id
_entity.type
_entity.pdbx_description
1 polymer ?
#
loop_
_entity_poly.entity_id
_entity_poly.type
_entity_poly.pdbx_seq_one_letter_code
_entity_poly.pdbx_strand_id
1 'polypeptide(L)'
;CDCDMTSYTGPTCSDESIAYEFGPNRGLITYVFPEDRRPEMKSDVLALGFVTTKEDAVLLRVDSGTSNDYMELEIVDGNIYMVYNMGTNDHPIGENSVKVSDNTYHVVRFTRSGANSTIQVDDYNVQTNHPKGHQLSVFNSQAQIQVGGKWNRAKQRVERAFGGVMAGLVHNGLRLLDLAAESDPRTEVRGD
;
A
#
# COMPACT_ATOMS: atom_id res chain seq x y z
N CYS A 1 5.41 -2.20 -22.77
CA CYS A 1 4.35 -2.80 -21.95
C CYS A 1 3.98 -1.86 -20.81
N ASP A 2 2.77 -1.96 -20.26
CA ASP A 2 2.42 -1.27 -19.01
C ASP A 2 2.78 -2.18 -17.84
N CYS A 3 3.64 -1.70 -16.93
CA CYS A 3 4.21 -2.49 -15.85
C CYS A 3 3.63 -2.16 -14.48
N ASP A 4 2.65 -1.24 -14.40
CA ASP A 4 2.16 -0.70 -13.13
C ASP A 4 1.56 -1.76 -12.20
N MET A 5 1.09 -2.87 -12.75
CA MET A 5 0.54 -4.00 -12.01
C MET A 5 1.47 -5.21 -11.93
N THR A 6 2.78 -5.05 -12.13
CA THR A 6 3.68 -6.22 -12.24
C THR A 6 4.73 -6.33 -11.13
N SER A 7 4.96 -5.27 -10.34
CA SER A 7 6.15 -5.08 -9.49
C SER A 7 7.50 -5.02 -10.25
N TYR A 8 7.49 -5.15 -11.57
CA TYR A 8 8.68 -5.05 -12.44
C TYR A 8 8.72 -3.72 -13.21
N THR A 9 9.83 -3.50 -13.91
CA THR A 9 10.07 -2.31 -14.74
C THR A 9 10.61 -2.68 -16.12
N GLY A 10 10.97 -1.67 -16.91
CA GLY A 10 11.56 -1.82 -18.24
C GLY A 10 10.56 -1.91 -19.39
N PRO A 11 11.04 -1.96 -20.64
CA PRO A 11 10.19 -1.95 -21.83
C PRO A 11 9.25 -3.17 -21.93
N THR A 12 9.66 -4.27 -21.30
CA THR A 12 8.99 -5.58 -21.32
C THR A 12 8.46 -6.04 -19.96
N CYS A 13 8.55 -5.23 -18.90
CA CYS A 13 8.13 -5.59 -17.54
C CYS A 13 8.84 -6.84 -16.98
N SER A 14 10.13 -6.98 -17.31
CA SER A 14 10.98 -8.10 -16.90
C SER A 14 12.16 -7.65 -16.04
N ASP A 15 12.37 -6.34 -15.93
CA ASP A 15 13.52 -5.79 -15.22
C ASP A 15 13.16 -5.64 -13.73
N GLU A 16 14.12 -5.92 -12.86
CA GLU A 16 13.93 -5.75 -11.42
C GLU A 16 13.65 -4.29 -11.07
N SER A 17 12.61 -4.03 -10.29
CA SER A 17 12.32 -2.69 -9.77
C SER A 17 13.19 -2.36 -8.56
N ILE A 18 13.26 -1.06 -8.21
CA ILE A 18 13.87 -0.64 -6.94
C ILE A 18 13.23 -1.37 -5.77
N ALA A 19 14.09 -1.82 -4.85
CA ALA A 19 13.73 -2.50 -3.64
C ALA A 19 14.36 -1.83 -2.41
N TYR A 20 13.63 -1.86 -1.30
CA TYR A 20 14.10 -1.43 0.02
C TYR A 20 14.01 -2.60 0.98
N GLU A 21 15.06 -2.78 1.77
CA GLU A 21 15.02 -3.65 2.96
C GLU A 21 14.59 -2.81 4.16
N PHE A 22 13.59 -3.28 4.89
CA PHE A 22 13.07 -2.65 6.09
C PHE A 22 13.55 -3.44 7.31
N GLY A 23 14.31 -2.77 8.17
CA GLY A 23 14.71 -3.32 9.46
C GLY A 23 13.50 -3.55 10.38
N PRO A 24 13.62 -4.43 11.39
CA PRO A 24 12.49 -5.01 12.11
C PRO A 24 11.63 -4.04 12.94
N ASN A 25 12.05 -2.77 13.15
CA ASN A 25 11.40 -1.87 14.10
C ASN A 25 11.33 -0.37 13.70
N ARG A 26 11.92 0.09 12.59
CA ARG A 26 12.09 1.54 12.37
C ARG A 26 11.97 2.05 10.94
N GLY A 27 12.07 1.20 9.92
CA GLY A 27 11.97 1.64 8.53
C GLY A 27 10.59 2.23 8.21
N LEU A 28 10.57 3.49 7.79
CA LEU A 28 9.38 4.18 7.32
C LEU A 28 9.74 5.10 6.16
N ILE A 29 9.10 4.88 5.01
CA ILE A 29 9.14 5.83 3.90
C ILE A 29 7.83 6.58 3.90
N THR A 30 7.89 7.91 3.84
CA THR A 30 6.72 8.78 3.79
C THR A 30 6.74 9.57 2.49
N TYR A 31 5.60 9.69 1.84
CA TYR A 31 5.39 10.61 0.72
C TYR A 31 4.26 11.58 1.09
N VAL A 32 4.49 12.88 0.88
CA VAL A 32 3.51 13.93 1.20
C VAL A 32 3.09 14.66 -0.06
N PHE A 33 1.78 14.66 -0.35
CA PHE A 33 1.23 15.48 -1.42
C PHE A 33 1.26 16.96 -1.03
N PRO A 34 1.71 17.86 -1.93
CA PRO A 34 1.53 19.30 -1.75
C PRO A 34 0.06 19.63 -1.47
N GLU A 35 -0.21 20.55 -0.54
CA GLU A 35 -1.59 20.84 -0.09
C GLU A 35 -2.53 21.26 -1.23
N ASP A 36 -2.00 21.98 -2.22
CA ASP A 36 -2.70 22.45 -3.42
C ASP A 36 -2.90 21.35 -4.48
N ARG A 37 -2.30 20.17 -4.30
CA ARG A 37 -2.29 19.07 -5.27
C ARG A 37 -2.73 17.73 -4.67
N ARG A 38 -3.41 17.75 -3.52
CA ARG A 38 -3.98 16.53 -2.93
C ARG A 38 -5.10 15.99 -3.82
N PRO A 39 -5.00 14.74 -4.30
CA PRO A 39 -5.95 14.21 -5.26
C PRO A 39 -7.27 13.78 -4.62
N GLU A 40 -8.33 13.88 -5.43
CA GLU A 40 -9.68 13.35 -5.19
C GLU A 40 -9.87 12.10 -6.07
N MET A 41 -9.91 10.91 -5.48
CA MET A 41 -9.85 9.65 -6.24
C MET A 41 -11.16 8.88 -6.18
N LYS A 42 -11.77 8.64 -7.34
CA LYS A 42 -12.90 7.68 -7.49
C LYS A 42 -12.43 6.24 -7.67
N SER A 43 -11.19 6.07 -8.09
CA SER A 43 -10.56 4.77 -8.31
C SER A 43 -9.14 4.82 -7.79
N ASP A 44 -8.68 3.71 -7.23
CA ASP A 44 -7.29 3.55 -6.81
C ASP A 44 -6.72 2.25 -7.36
N VAL A 45 -5.43 2.25 -7.63
CA VAL A 45 -4.66 1.10 -8.11
C VAL A 45 -3.38 1.01 -7.31
N LEU A 46 -3.10 -0.18 -6.78
CA LEU A 46 -1.92 -0.46 -5.98
C LEU A 46 -1.30 -1.79 -6.42
N ALA A 47 0.01 -1.82 -6.60
CA ALA A 47 0.79 -3.03 -6.76
C ALA A 47 2.04 -2.97 -5.89
N LEU A 48 2.40 -4.10 -5.28
CA LEU A 48 3.57 -4.20 -4.41
C LEU A 48 4.13 -5.61 -4.44
N GLY A 49 5.43 -5.74 -4.70
CA GLY A 49 6.18 -6.96 -4.45
C GLY A 49 6.81 -6.92 -3.06
N PHE A 50 6.81 -8.03 -2.32
CA PHE A 50 7.40 -8.09 -0.99
C PHE A 50 7.85 -9.49 -0.57
N VAL A 51 8.77 -9.55 0.40
CA VAL A 51 9.21 -10.76 1.11
C VAL A 51 9.16 -10.47 2.60
N THR A 52 8.54 -11.33 3.40
CA THR A 52 8.50 -11.15 4.86
C THR A 52 8.27 -12.45 5.63
N THR A 53 8.63 -12.42 6.91
CA THR A 53 8.24 -13.42 7.93
C THR A 53 7.27 -12.84 8.96
N LYS A 54 6.90 -11.55 8.84
CA LYS A 54 5.98 -10.89 9.77
C LYS A 54 4.56 -11.39 9.55
N GLU A 55 3.96 -11.92 10.61
CA GLU A 55 2.53 -12.30 10.62
C GLU A 55 1.60 -11.12 10.92
N ASP A 56 2.14 -9.99 11.40
CA ASP A 56 1.38 -8.77 11.65
C ASP A 56 2.24 -7.55 11.30
N ALA A 57 1.83 -6.80 10.28
CA ALA A 57 2.52 -5.59 9.80
C ALA A 57 1.62 -4.70 8.94
N VAL A 58 1.87 -3.40 8.92
CA VAL A 58 1.31 -2.47 7.92
C VAL A 58 2.36 -2.25 6.83
N LEU A 59 1.98 -2.50 5.57
CA LEU A 59 2.87 -2.35 4.43
C LEU A 59 2.75 -0.95 3.85
N LEU A 60 1.52 -0.49 3.65
CA LEU A 60 1.22 0.83 3.12
C LEU A 60 -0.02 1.41 3.79
N ARG A 61 0.02 2.70 4.10
CA ARG A 61 -1.15 3.47 4.55
C ARG A 61 -1.24 4.79 3.79
N VAL A 62 -2.43 5.10 3.29
CA VAL A 62 -2.78 6.41 2.71
C VAL A 62 -3.79 7.09 3.61
N ASP A 63 -3.52 8.32 4.01
CA ASP A 63 -4.39 9.13 4.86
C ASP A 63 -4.87 10.38 4.13
N SER A 64 -6.14 10.73 4.29
CA SER A 64 -6.70 12.02 3.89
C SER A 64 -6.15 13.16 4.73
N GLY A 65 -6.06 14.34 4.12
CA GLY A 65 -5.71 15.59 4.79
C GLY A 65 -6.91 16.39 5.31
N THR A 66 -8.13 16.03 4.91
CA THR A 66 -9.36 16.82 5.20
C THR A 66 -10.50 16.00 5.76
N SER A 67 -10.39 14.68 5.75
CA SER A 67 -11.40 13.74 6.24
C SER A 67 -10.72 12.60 7.00
N ASN A 68 -11.51 11.66 7.50
CA ASN A 68 -10.99 10.42 8.08
C ASN A 68 -10.84 9.32 7.03
N ASP A 69 -10.86 9.66 5.74
CA ASP A 69 -10.73 8.68 4.66
C ASP A 69 -9.32 8.09 4.68
N TYR A 70 -9.21 6.78 4.50
CA TYR A 70 -7.92 6.10 4.47
C TYR A 70 -7.97 4.80 3.66
N MET A 71 -6.78 4.32 3.30
CA MET A 71 -6.51 2.98 2.81
C MET A 71 -5.32 2.40 3.58
N GLU A 72 -5.37 1.15 4.00
CA GLU A 72 -4.30 0.45 4.72
C GLU A 72 -4.14 -0.96 4.14
N LEU A 73 -2.98 -1.23 3.52
CA LEU A 73 -2.53 -2.56 3.14
C LEU A 73 -1.76 -3.16 4.31
N GLU A 74 -2.20 -4.31 4.80
CA GLU A 74 -1.71 -4.93 6.02
C GLU A 74 -1.60 -6.45 5.92
N ILE A 75 -0.74 -7.02 6.75
CA ILE A 75 -0.70 -8.45 7.03
C ILE A 75 -1.32 -8.65 8.42
N VAL A 76 -2.24 -9.62 8.50
CA VAL A 76 -2.88 -10.05 9.75
C VAL A 76 -2.88 -11.58 9.77
N ASP A 77 -2.35 -12.16 10.84
CA ASP A 77 -2.10 -13.59 10.99
C ASP A 77 -1.36 -14.19 9.78
N GLY A 78 -0.46 -13.44 9.13
CA GLY A 78 0.30 -13.90 7.95
C GLY A 78 -0.48 -13.89 6.64
N ASN A 79 -1.73 -13.43 6.61
CA ASN A 79 -2.54 -13.22 5.41
C ASN A 79 -2.58 -11.72 5.05
N ILE A 80 -2.68 -11.40 3.76
CA ILE A 80 -2.71 -10.01 3.28
C ILE A 80 -4.16 -9.49 3.19
N TYR A 81 -4.35 -8.24 3.60
CA TYR A 81 -5.62 -7.52 3.56
C TYR A 81 -5.42 -6.08 3.12
N MET A 82 -6.41 -5.54 2.43
CA MET A 82 -6.63 -4.10 2.27
C MET A 82 -7.87 -3.71 3.07
N VAL A 83 -7.76 -2.65 3.84
CA VAL A 83 -8.89 -2.00 4.52
C VAL A 83 -8.97 -0.56 4.07
N TYR A 84 -10.15 -0.11 3.67
CA TYR A 84 -10.36 1.27 3.26
C TYR A 84 -11.69 1.82 3.76
N ASN A 85 -11.72 3.14 3.94
CA ASN A 85 -12.89 3.89 4.36
C ASN A 85 -12.93 5.23 3.61
N MET A 86 -14.07 5.50 2.94
CA MET A 86 -14.28 6.70 2.11
C MET A 86 -15.30 7.67 2.73
N GLY A 87 -15.45 7.60 4.06
CA GLY A 87 -16.35 8.45 4.85
C GLY A 87 -17.63 7.76 5.33
N THR A 88 -17.79 6.45 5.10
CA THR A 88 -18.91 5.65 5.59
C THR A 88 -18.47 4.68 6.67
N ASN A 89 -17.97 3.51 6.28
CA ASN A 89 -17.51 2.46 7.17
C ASN A 89 -16.34 1.70 6.53
N ASP A 90 -15.65 0.91 7.34
CA ASP A 90 -14.51 0.14 6.86
C ASP A 90 -14.96 -0.98 5.92
N HIS A 91 -14.15 -1.22 4.89
CA HIS A 91 -14.34 -2.24 3.88
C HIS A 91 -13.10 -3.14 3.79
N PRO A 92 -13.01 -4.23 4.58
CA PRO A 92 -11.92 -5.17 4.47
C PRO A 92 -12.08 -6.07 3.24
N ILE A 93 -10.97 -6.37 2.58
CA ILE A 93 -10.85 -7.38 1.53
C ILE A 93 -9.45 -7.99 1.59
N GLY A 94 -9.34 -9.32 1.48
CA GLY A 94 -8.04 -9.98 1.60
C GLY A 94 -8.07 -11.39 1.02
N GLU A 95 -6.92 -12.06 1.09
CA GLU A 95 -6.73 -13.42 0.64
C GLU A 95 -6.36 -14.33 1.81
N ASN A 96 -7.35 -15.02 2.35
CA ASN A 96 -7.21 -15.83 3.56
C ASN A 96 -6.58 -17.21 3.28
N SER A 97 -6.57 -17.66 2.02
CA SER A 97 -6.04 -18.98 1.64
C SER A 97 -4.53 -18.99 1.41
N VAL A 98 -3.89 -17.82 1.36
CA VAL A 98 -2.46 -17.66 1.07
C VAL A 98 -1.75 -17.01 2.25
N LYS A 99 -0.79 -17.73 2.84
CA LYS A 99 0.12 -17.17 3.84
C LYS A 99 1.30 -16.52 3.13
N VAL A 100 1.43 -15.21 3.28
CA VAL A 100 2.47 -14.39 2.63
C VAL A 100 3.69 -14.14 3.54
N SER A 101 3.62 -14.63 4.78
CA SER A 101 4.67 -14.53 5.78
C SER A 101 5.64 -15.73 5.76
N ASP A 102 5.81 -16.36 4.60
CA ASP A 102 6.57 -17.59 4.41
C ASP A 102 8.03 -17.38 3.97
N ASN A 103 8.47 -16.11 3.97
CA ASN A 103 9.79 -15.67 3.51
C ASN A 103 10.05 -15.91 2.00
N THR A 104 9.00 -16.00 1.19
CA THR A 104 9.11 -16.02 -0.27
C THR A 104 8.59 -14.72 -0.89
N TYR A 105 8.86 -14.53 -2.19
CA TYR A 105 8.47 -13.32 -2.91
C TYR A 105 7.03 -13.43 -3.37
N HIS A 106 6.22 -12.46 -2.94
CA HIS A 106 4.82 -12.33 -3.33
C HIS A 106 4.58 -10.98 -4.00
N VAL A 107 3.58 -10.94 -4.89
CA VAL A 107 3.06 -9.71 -5.47
C VAL A 107 1.59 -9.56 -5.11
N VAL A 108 1.23 -8.45 -4.47
CA VAL A 108 -0.17 -8.09 -4.23
C VAL A 108 -0.61 -6.99 -5.18
N ARG A 109 -1.81 -7.14 -5.71
CA ARG A 109 -2.48 -6.22 -6.63
C ARG A 109 -3.83 -5.85 -6.06
N PHE A 110 -4.09 -4.57 -5.90
CA PHE A 110 -5.37 -4.05 -5.42
C PHE A 110 -5.93 -3.03 -6.39
N THR A 111 -7.25 -3.07 -6.61
CA THR A 111 -7.97 -2.02 -7.31
C THR A 111 -9.22 -1.62 -6.54
N ARG A 112 -9.54 -0.33 -6.58
CA ARG A 112 -10.79 0.24 -6.08
C ARG A 112 -11.49 1.00 -7.20
N SER A 113 -12.80 0.87 -7.29
CA SER A 113 -13.66 1.67 -8.16
C SER A 113 -14.94 2.03 -7.42
N GLY A 114 -15.03 3.28 -6.97
CA GLY A 114 -16.02 3.72 -6.01
C GLY A 114 -15.91 2.96 -4.69
N ALA A 115 -16.99 2.36 -4.23
CA ALA A 115 -16.96 1.50 -3.05
C ALA A 115 -16.47 0.08 -3.35
N ASN A 116 -16.46 -0.35 -4.62
CA ASN A 116 -16.08 -1.72 -4.99
C ASN A 116 -14.56 -1.87 -5.02
N SER A 117 -14.08 -3.07 -4.75
CA SER A 117 -12.66 -3.37 -4.82
C SER A 117 -12.34 -4.80 -5.24
N THR A 118 -11.11 -4.99 -5.68
CA THR A 118 -10.52 -6.31 -5.94
C THR A 118 -9.15 -6.39 -5.30
N ILE A 119 -8.76 -7.58 -4.87
CA ILE A 119 -7.39 -7.89 -4.45
C ILE A 119 -6.97 -9.23 -5.03
N GLN A 120 -5.72 -9.34 -5.44
CA GLN A 120 -5.11 -10.56 -5.95
C GLN A 120 -3.71 -10.69 -5.38
N VAL A 121 -3.34 -11.89 -4.98
CA VAL A 121 -1.99 -12.26 -4.57
C VAL A 121 -1.44 -13.21 -5.61
N ASP A 122 -0.25 -12.93 -6.12
CA ASP A 122 0.42 -13.72 -7.16
C ASP A 122 -0.52 -14.04 -8.34
N ASP A 123 -0.63 -15.33 -8.67
CA ASP A 123 -1.53 -15.88 -9.69
C ASP A 123 -2.76 -16.58 -9.06
N TYR A 124 -3.03 -16.35 -7.78
CA TYR A 124 -4.25 -16.85 -7.12
C TYR A 124 -5.50 -16.14 -7.64
N ASN A 125 -6.67 -16.66 -7.24
CA ASN A 125 -7.96 -16.10 -7.66
C ASN A 125 -8.11 -14.65 -7.20
N VAL A 126 -8.72 -13.83 -8.07
CA VAL A 126 -9.09 -12.46 -7.71
C VAL A 126 -10.23 -12.48 -6.71
N GLN A 127 -10.01 -11.89 -5.55
CA GLN A 127 -11.05 -11.64 -4.56
C GLN A 127 -11.75 -10.32 -4.89
N THR A 128 -13.06 -10.26 -4.71
CA THR A 128 -13.89 -9.09 -5.03
C THR A 128 -14.75 -8.69 -3.84
N ASN A 129 -14.87 -7.39 -3.57
CA ASN A 129 -15.78 -6.85 -2.58
C ASN A 129 -16.74 -5.83 -3.22
N HIS A 130 -18.03 -6.02 -2.94
CA HIS A 130 -19.12 -5.15 -3.35
C HIS A 130 -19.92 -4.73 -2.10
N PRO A 131 -19.48 -3.68 -1.39
CA PRO A 131 -20.15 -3.23 -0.18
C PRO A 131 -21.63 -2.90 -0.44
N LYS A 132 -22.49 -3.33 0.48
CA LYS A 132 -23.94 -3.12 0.38
C LYS A 132 -24.35 -1.80 1.02
N GLY A 133 -25.51 -1.29 0.61
CA GLY A 133 -26.09 -0.06 1.16
C GLY A 133 -25.56 1.21 0.50
N HIS A 134 -25.83 2.36 1.11
CA HIS A 134 -25.34 3.65 0.63
C HIS A 134 -23.86 3.81 1.00
N GLN A 135 -23.01 3.91 -0.02
CA GLN A 135 -21.56 4.01 0.15
C GLN A 135 -21.04 5.25 -0.58
N LEU A 136 -20.16 5.99 0.08
CA LEU A 136 -19.39 7.04 -0.56
C LEU A 136 -18.32 6.42 -1.47
N SER A 137 -17.96 7.13 -2.54
CA SER A 137 -17.15 6.58 -3.63
C SER A 137 -15.83 7.31 -3.87
N VAL A 138 -15.64 8.47 -3.23
CA VAL A 138 -14.48 9.34 -3.43
C VAL A 138 -13.58 9.26 -2.21
N PHE A 139 -12.30 8.97 -2.42
CA PHE A 139 -11.25 9.18 -1.44
C PHE A 139 -10.85 10.65 -1.52
N ASN A 140 -11.26 11.43 -0.53
CA ASN A 140 -11.04 12.87 -0.56
C ASN A 140 -9.63 13.24 -0.09
N SER A 141 -9.02 14.21 -0.77
CA SER A 141 -7.77 14.87 -0.38
C SER A 141 -6.66 13.94 0.13
N GLN A 142 -6.21 12.96 -0.66
CA GLN A 142 -5.11 12.07 -0.24
C GLN A 142 -3.86 12.92 0.08
N ALA A 143 -3.39 12.89 1.32
CA ALA A 143 -2.39 13.82 1.81
C ALA A 143 -1.04 13.17 2.05
N GLN A 144 -1.04 11.96 2.60
CA GLN A 144 0.18 11.29 3.04
C GLN A 144 0.09 9.80 2.72
N ILE A 145 1.20 9.25 2.21
CA ILE A 145 1.42 7.82 2.06
C ILE A 145 2.57 7.43 2.99
N GLN A 146 2.39 6.37 3.76
CA GLN A 146 3.36 5.79 4.67
C GLN A 146 3.62 4.35 4.24
N VAL A 147 4.88 3.96 4.13
CA VAL A 147 5.32 2.63 3.67
C VAL A 147 6.25 2.04 4.72
N GLY A 148 6.03 0.78 5.10
CA GLY A 148 6.81 0.08 6.11
C GLY A 148 6.24 0.12 7.54
N GLY A 149 5.08 0.74 7.72
CA GLY A 149 4.37 0.78 9.01
C GLY A 149 3.47 2.00 9.12
N LYS A 150 3.01 2.29 10.33
CA LYS A 150 2.20 3.47 10.63
C LYS A 150 2.86 4.34 11.69
N TRP A 151 3.14 5.61 11.37
CA TRP A 151 3.66 6.55 12.36
C TRP A 151 2.60 6.89 13.40
N ASN A 152 2.85 6.52 14.65
CA ASN A 152 2.03 6.94 15.77
C ASN A 152 2.60 8.23 16.38
N ARG A 153 1.93 9.36 16.10
CA ARG A 153 2.34 10.68 16.61
C ARG A 153 2.30 10.77 18.15
N ALA A 154 1.37 10.10 18.81
CA ALA A 154 1.26 10.17 20.27
C ALA A 154 2.41 9.42 20.96
N LYS A 155 2.84 8.29 20.39
CA LYS A 155 3.91 7.44 20.94
C LYS A 155 5.28 7.72 20.32
N GLN A 156 5.36 8.60 19.32
CA GLN A 156 6.59 8.94 18.59
C GLN A 156 7.34 7.69 18.08
N ARG A 157 6.61 6.73 17.51
CA ARG A 157 7.17 5.47 17.00
C ARG A 157 6.38 4.93 15.81
N VAL A 158 7.02 4.09 15.02
CA VAL A 158 6.35 3.26 14.01
C VAL A 158 5.60 2.13 14.73
N GLU A 159 4.31 1.98 14.45
CA GLU A 159 3.49 0.86 14.90
C GLU A 159 3.26 -0.12 13.76
N ARG A 160 3.14 -1.40 14.12
CA ARG A 160 3.00 -2.52 13.17
C ARG A 160 4.04 -2.43 12.04
N ALA A 161 5.28 -2.22 12.46
CA ALA A 161 6.40 -2.06 11.54
C ALA A 161 6.57 -3.32 10.69
N PHE A 162 6.66 -3.12 9.38
CA PHE A 162 7.07 -4.14 8.45
C PHE A 162 8.54 -4.52 8.68
N GLY A 163 8.90 -5.73 8.30
CA GLY A 163 10.28 -6.18 8.25
C GLY A 163 10.45 -7.16 7.10
N GLY A 164 11.52 -7.01 6.34
CA GLY A 164 11.75 -7.76 5.10
C GLY A 164 11.99 -6.82 3.93
N VAL A 165 11.67 -7.26 2.72
CA VAL A 165 11.95 -6.50 1.50
C VAL A 165 10.65 -6.07 0.84
N MET A 166 10.60 -4.84 0.35
CA MET A 166 9.56 -4.34 -0.55
C MET A 166 10.18 -3.90 -1.88
N ALA A 167 9.52 -4.20 -2.98
CA ALA A 167 9.98 -3.86 -4.33
C ALA A 167 8.83 -3.42 -5.23
N GLY A 168 9.12 -2.50 -6.16
CA GLY A 168 8.19 -2.15 -7.24
C GLY A 168 6.83 -1.62 -6.76
N LEU A 169 6.81 -0.83 -5.68
CA LEU A 169 5.60 -0.24 -5.14
C LEU A 169 5.04 0.83 -6.07
N VAL A 170 3.84 0.60 -6.60
CA VAL A 170 3.09 1.55 -7.43
C VAL A 170 1.75 1.87 -6.76
N HIS A 171 1.44 3.15 -6.54
CA HIS A 171 0.12 3.62 -6.10
C HIS A 171 -0.36 4.74 -7.03
N ASN A 172 -1.45 4.52 -7.77
CA ASN A 172 -2.03 5.49 -8.72
C ASN A 172 -0.99 6.08 -9.70
N GLY A 173 -0.11 5.23 -10.23
CA GLY A 173 0.97 5.61 -11.14
C GLY A 173 2.21 6.22 -10.46
N LEU A 174 2.19 6.43 -9.14
CA LEU A 174 3.37 6.84 -8.38
C LEU A 174 4.22 5.61 -8.04
N ARG A 175 5.44 5.57 -8.56
CA ARG A 175 6.47 4.60 -8.17
C ARG A 175 7.20 5.08 -6.92
N LEU A 176 6.67 4.74 -5.74
CA LEU A 176 7.04 5.37 -4.48
C LEU A 176 8.48 5.05 -4.04
N LEU A 177 8.96 3.83 -4.30
CA LEU A 177 10.35 3.46 -3.96
C LEU A 177 11.35 4.12 -4.91
N ASP A 178 10.98 4.31 -6.19
CA ASP A 178 11.81 5.04 -7.17
C ASP A 178 11.95 6.52 -6.73
N LEU A 179 10.84 7.18 -6.37
CA LEU A 179 10.85 8.55 -5.86
C LEU A 179 11.71 8.72 -4.60
N ALA A 180 11.66 7.74 -3.68
CA ALA A 180 12.48 7.75 -2.49
C ALA A 180 13.98 7.57 -2.80
N ALA A 181 14.31 6.66 -3.72
CA ALA A 181 15.69 6.42 -4.15
C ALA A 181 16.29 7.63 -4.87
N GLU A 182 15.48 8.36 -5.62
CA GLU A 182 15.85 9.61 -6.31
C GLU A 182 15.87 10.84 -5.38
N SER A 183 15.57 10.66 -4.08
CA SER A 183 15.49 11.76 -3.11
C SER A 183 14.50 12.85 -3.52
N ASP A 184 13.32 12.45 -4.03
CA ASP A 184 12.23 13.39 -4.34
C ASP A 184 11.91 14.22 -3.09
N PRO A 185 11.76 15.56 -3.19
CA PRO A 185 11.56 16.42 -2.04
C PRO A 185 10.25 16.18 -1.28
N ARG A 186 9.31 15.42 -1.84
CA ARG A 186 8.06 15.00 -1.18
C ARG A 186 8.23 13.72 -0.37
N THR A 187 9.38 13.05 -0.50
CA THR A 187 9.69 11.80 0.20
C THR A 187 10.56 12.05 1.41
N GLU A 188 10.36 11.24 2.44
CA GLU A 188 11.22 11.18 3.62
C GLU A 188 11.43 9.72 4.00
N VAL A 189 12.69 9.31 4.11
CA VAL A 189 13.09 7.97 4.57
C VAL A 189 13.59 8.09 6.01
N ARG A 190 13.00 7.32 6.92
CA ARG A 190 13.37 7.27 8.34
C ARG A 190 13.64 5.84 8.79
N GLY A 191 14.58 5.70 9.72
CA GLY A 191 14.88 4.42 10.35
C GLY A 191 15.91 3.59 9.60
N ASP A 192 15.84 2.27 9.83
CA ASP A 192 16.86 1.28 9.46
C ASP A 192 16.43 0.49 8.23
#